data_AF-A0A0N4VLR1-F1
#
_entry.id   AF-A0A0N4VLR1-F1
#
_cell.length_a   1.000
_cell.length_b   1.000
_cell.length_c   1.000
_cell.angle_alpha   90.00
_cell.angle_beta   90.00
_cell.angle_gamma   90.00
#
_symmetry.space_group_name_H-M   'P 1'
#
loop_
_entity.id
_entity.type
_entity.pdbx_description
1 polymer ?
#
loop_
_entity_poly.entity_id
_entity_poly.type
_entity_poly.pdbx_seq_one_letter_code
_entity_poly.pdbx_strand_id
1 'polypeptide(L)'
;MLLLWTITLLLALTKDCVSGSKMVRQCTCEEYQKCKTAVLDALEPCSNQCQEHVVKTGADFEKLKECGNRQKSHIEDTINCLEKSFPYGCTDGVPDMIPRRNRAAMEVAILTETTKMMRSANLHKELYPFLGIGRKYAKCVQKCVDRLTNNCTRPIKCALDLPPAEEFISTAKQCAITNQFLAPSVLAELCECAVDAGLK
;
A
#
# COMPACT_ATOMS: atom_id res chain seq x y z
N MET A 1 -2.70 37.20 37.39
CA MET A 1 -3.65 36.26 36.76
C MET A 1 -3.41 36.06 35.26
N LEU A 2 -3.07 37.09 34.47
CA LEU A 2 -2.73 36.94 33.04
C LEU A 2 -1.41 36.18 32.76
N LEU A 3 -0.41 36.27 33.65
CA LEU A 3 0.88 35.54 33.54
C LEU A 3 0.76 34.03 33.83
N LEU A 4 -0.26 33.59 34.58
CA LEU A 4 -0.50 32.17 34.84
C LEU A 4 -1.16 31.47 33.64
N TRP A 5 -2.00 32.19 32.88
CA TRP A 5 -2.67 31.69 31.69
C TRP A 5 -1.74 31.54 30.48
N THR A 6 -0.74 32.42 30.33
CA THR A 6 0.27 32.29 29.27
C THR A 6 1.20 31.11 29.52
N ILE A 7 1.55 30.84 30.79
CA ILE A 7 2.38 29.68 31.18
C ILE A 7 1.62 28.36 30.96
N THR A 8 0.33 28.28 31.27
CA THR A 8 -0.48 27.08 30.95
C THR A 8 -0.70 26.89 29.45
N LEU A 9 -0.81 27.97 28.66
CA LEU A 9 -0.90 27.88 27.20
C LEU A 9 0.44 27.40 26.57
N LEU A 10 1.58 27.87 27.09
CA LEU A 10 2.92 27.41 26.71
C LEU A 10 3.22 25.96 27.15
N LEU A 11 2.74 25.55 28.33
CA LEU A 11 2.81 24.16 28.81
C LEU A 11 1.84 23.23 28.06
N ALA A 12 0.74 23.75 27.51
CA ALA A 12 -0.16 22.99 26.64
C ALA A 12 0.42 22.81 25.22
N LEU A 13 1.12 23.82 24.69
CA LEU A 13 1.80 23.75 23.38
C LEU A 13 3.05 22.85 23.39
N THR A 14 3.59 22.50 24.56
CA THR A 14 4.77 21.62 24.68
C THR A 14 4.43 20.15 24.89
N LYS A 15 3.14 19.77 25.04
CA LYS A 15 2.74 18.37 25.27
C LYS A 15 2.65 17.47 24.02
N ASP A 16 2.78 18.02 22.82
CA ASP A 16 2.84 17.24 21.57
C ASP A 16 4.23 17.21 20.92
N CYS A 17 5.22 17.86 21.52
CA CYS A 17 6.62 17.66 21.15
C CYS A 17 7.15 16.43 21.90
N VAL A 18 7.14 15.30 21.19
CA VAL A 18 7.69 13.96 21.49
C VAL A 18 6.58 12.91 21.43
N SER A 19 5.92 12.81 20.28
CA SER A 19 5.62 11.48 19.76
C SER A 19 6.94 10.86 19.31
N GLY A 20 7.77 10.44 20.27
CA GLY A 20 8.91 9.59 19.98
C GLY A 20 8.39 8.41 19.17
N SER A 21 8.93 8.22 17.96
CA SER A 21 8.56 7.10 17.10
C SER A 21 8.61 5.84 17.98
N LYS A 22 7.50 5.12 18.12
CA LYS A 22 7.48 3.89 18.92
C LYS A 22 8.43 2.92 18.25
N MET A 23 9.60 2.69 18.83
CA MET A 23 10.56 1.73 18.29
C MET A 23 9.93 0.32 18.34
N VAL A 24 10.21 -0.48 17.33
CA VAL A 24 9.70 -1.84 17.18
C VAL A 24 10.86 -2.73 16.71
N ARG A 25 10.83 -4.00 17.07
CA ARG A 25 11.84 -4.96 16.61
C ARG A 25 11.78 -5.07 15.08
N GLN A 26 12.93 -5.22 14.42
CA GLN A 26 12.98 -5.59 13.01
C GLN A 26 12.49 -7.05 12.83
N CYS A 27 11.75 -7.35 11.77
CA CYS A 27 11.35 -8.73 11.48
C CYS A 27 12.55 -9.56 11.02
N THR A 28 12.57 -10.85 11.37
CA THR A 28 13.47 -11.77 10.68
C THR A 28 12.96 -12.05 9.27
N CYS A 29 13.84 -12.48 8.37
CA CYS A 29 13.39 -12.82 7.02
C CYS A 29 12.46 -14.03 7.00
N GLU A 30 12.60 -14.98 7.94
CA GLU A 30 11.66 -16.08 8.13
C GLU A 30 10.25 -15.58 8.53
N GLU A 31 10.16 -14.64 9.49
CA GLU A 31 8.90 -14.03 9.91
C GLU A 31 8.22 -13.29 8.75
N TYR A 32 9.03 -12.56 7.98
CA TYR A 32 8.57 -11.87 6.79
C TYR A 32 8.01 -12.82 5.74
N GLN A 33 8.73 -13.89 5.38
CA GLN A 33 8.29 -14.85 4.35
C GLN A 33 7.00 -15.58 4.76
N LYS A 34 6.88 -15.95 6.05
CA LYS A 34 5.64 -16.52 6.60
C LYS A 34 4.46 -15.54 6.45
N CYS A 35 4.68 -14.27 6.77
CA CYS A 35 3.65 -13.25 6.57
C CYS A 35 3.31 -13.04 5.10
N LYS A 36 4.32 -12.89 4.23
CA LYS A 36 4.14 -12.69 2.79
C LYS A 36 3.25 -13.78 2.20
N THR A 37 3.56 -15.04 2.49
CA THR A 37 2.78 -16.19 2.04
C THR A 37 1.33 -16.11 2.53
N ALA A 38 1.12 -15.89 3.84
CA ALA A 38 -0.22 -15.76 4.40
C ALA A 38 -1.03 -14.58 3.81
N VAL A 39 -0.36 -13.46 3.50
CA VAL A 39 -0.98 -12.32 2.83
C VAL A 39 -1.39 -12.70 1.40
N LEU A 40 -0.49 -13.31 0.63
CA LEU A 40 -0.76 -13.72 -0.75
C LEU A 40 -1.92 -14.71 -0.82
N ASP A 41 -1.96 -15.71 0.07
CA ASP A 41 -3.05 -16.69 0.15
C ASP A 41 -4.40 -16.04 0.53
N ALA A 42 -4.37 -14.96 1.30
CA ALA A 42 -5.56 -14.23 1.71
C ALA A 42 -6.08 -13.23 0.66
N LEU A 43 -5.28 -12.87 -0.35
CA LEU A 43 -5.64 -11.81 -1.30
C LEU A 43 -6.89 -12.17 -2.11
N GLU A 44 -6.93 -13.35 -2.72
CA GLU A 44 -8.06 -13.77 -3.55
C GLU A 44 -9.39 -13.88 -2.78
N PRO A 45 -9.48 -14.61 -1.65
CA PRO A 45 -10.73 -14.68 -0.90
C PRO A 45 -11.18 -13.30 -0.37
N CYS A 46 -10.23 -12.44 0.04
CA CYS A 46 -10.56 -11.08 0.47
C CYS A 46 -10.98 -10.16 -0.67
N SER A 47 -10.37 -10.31 -1.85
CA SER A 47 -10.77 -9.67 -3.10
C SER A 47 -12.24 -9.99 -3.40
N ASN A 48 -12.59 -11.28 -3.42
CA ASN A 48 -13.96 -11.76 -3.67
C ASN A 48 -14.95 -11.28 -2.60
N GLN A 49 -14.55 -11.22 -1.32
CA GLN A 49 -15.39 -10.70 -0.24
C GLN A 49 -15.70 -9.20 -0.42
N CYS A 50 -14.80 -8.44 -1.03
CA CYS A 50 -14.88 -6.99 -1.18
C CYS A 50 -15.45 -6.53 -2.53
N GLN A 51 -15.89 -7.46 -3.38
CA GLN A 51 -16.41 -7.19 -4.73
C GLN A 51 -17.55 -6.17 -4.76
N GLU A 52 -18.31 -6.02 -3.67
CA GLU A 52 -19.43 -5.08 -3.57
C GLU A 52 -19.03 -3.62 -3.85
N HIS A 53 -17.77 -3.25 -3.62
CA HIS A 53 -17.28 -1.91 -3.91
C HIS A 53 -17.09 -1.64 -5.40
N VAL A 54 -16.90 -2.70 -6.18
CA VAL A 54 -16.64 -2.67 -7.62
C VAL A 54 -17.93 -2.87 -8.40
N VAL A 55 -18.72 -3.90 -8.09
CA VAL A 55 -19.98 -4.19 -8.82
C VAL A 55 -21.00 -3.05 -8.74
N LYS A 56 -20.92 -2.17 -7.72
CA LYS A 56 -21.74 -0.94 -7.62
C LYS A 56 -21.51 0.05 -8.76
N THR A 57 -20.42 -0.10 -9.54
CA THR A 57 -20.17 0.71 -10.74
C THR A 57 -20.85 0.13 -11.98
N GLY A 58 -21.52 -1.03 -11.87
CA GLY A 58 -22.05 -1.78 -13.01
C GLY A 58 -21.01 -2.67 -13.71
N ALA A 59 -19.79 -2.76 -13.17
CA ALA A 59 -18.75 -3.62 -13.72
C ALA A 59 -18.91 -5.09 -13.29
N ASP A 60 -18.53 -5.99 -14.18
CA ASP A 60 -18.39 -7.42 -13.97
C ASP A 60 -17.08 -7.70 -13.20
N PHE A 61 -17.23 -8.09 -11.95
CA PHE A 61 -16.10 -8.33 -11.06
C PHE A 61 -15.22 -9.50 -11.51
N GLU A 62 -15.80 -10.56 -12.08
CA GLU A 62 -15.04 -11.72 -12.53
C GLU A 62 -14.16 -11.36 -13.74
N LYS A 63 -14.72 -10.59 -14.68
CA LYS A 63 -13.91 -10.05 -15.80
C LYS A 63 -12.81 -9.11 -15.32
N LEU A 64 -13.08 -8.23 -14.36
CA LEU A 64 -12.04 -7.34 -13.81
C LEU A 64 -10.93 -8.13 -13.11
N LYS A 65 -11.27 -9.22 -12.43
CA LYS A 65 -10.30 -10.14 -11.83
C LYS A 65 -9.44 -10.80 -12.91
N GLU A 66 -10.04 -11.25 -14.02
CA GLU A 66 -9.31 -11.76 -15.17
C GLU A 66 -8.35 -10.72 -15.77
N CYS A 67 -8.77 -9.44 -15.88
CA CYS A 67 -7.90 -8.35 -16.34
C CYS A 67 -6.65 -8.23 -15.47
N GLY A 68 -6.81 -8.25 -14.14
CA GLY A 68 -5.69 -8.21 -13.20
C GLY A 68 -4.80 -9.45 -13.30
N ASN A 69 -5.39 -10.64 -13.44
CA ASN A 69 -4.66 -11.90 -13.54
C ASN A 69 -3.77 -12.00 -14.78
N ARG A 70 -4.16 -11.36 -15.90
CA ARG A 70 -3.29 -11.29 -17.10
C ARG A 70 -1.98 -10.57 -16.82
N GLN A 71 -1.96 -9.64 -15.87
CA GLN A 71 -0.79 -8.85 -15.50
C GLN A 71 -0.04 -9.41 -14.29
N LYS A 72 -0.39 -10.61 -13.84
CA LYS A 72 0.18 -11.23 -12.64
C LYS A 72 1.70 -11.35 -12.70
N SER A 73 2.27 -11.72 -13.85
CA SER A 73 3.72 -11.80 -14.03
C SER A 73 4.42 -10.45 -13.80
N HIS A 74 3.91 -9.38 -14.42
CA HIS A 74 4.44 -8.03 -14.23
C HIS A 74 4.36 -7.56 -12.76
N ILE A 75 3.30 -7.94 -12.06
CA ILE A 75 3.12 -7.64 -10.63
C ILE A 75 4.14 -8.43 -9.79
N GLU A 76 4.30 -9.73 -10.04
CA GLU A 76 5.26 -10.59 -9.35
C GLU A 76 6.70 -10.10 -9.55
N ASP A 77 7.07 -9.75 -10.79
CA ASP A 77 8.38 -9.18 -11.11
C ASP A 77 8.61 -7.83 -10.42
N THR A 78 7.58 -6.99 -10.34
CA THR A 78 7.63 -5.73 -9.60
C THR A 78 7.85 -5.95 -8.10
N ILE A 79 7.15 -6.91 -7.50
CA ILE A 79 7.34 -7.28 -6.09
C ILE A 79 8.77 -7.80 -5.85
N ASN A 80 9.26 -8.68 -6.73
CA ASN A 80 10.60 -9.23 -6.64
C ASN A 80 11.68 -8.14 -6.76
N CYS A 81 11.49 -7.16 -7.65
CA CYS A 81 12.37 -6.00 -7.74
C CYS A 81 12.37 -5.17 -6.46
N LEU A 82 11.18 -4.96 -5.86
CA LEU A 82 11.04 -4.19 -4.64
C LEU A 82 11.74 -4.85 -3.44
N GLU A 83 11.60 -6.17 -3.31
CA GLU A 83 12.30 -6.95 -2.29
C GLU A 83 13.82 -6.86 -2.46
N LYS A 84 14.33 -6.98 -3.69
CA LYS A 84 15.76 -6.83 -3.99
C LYS A 84 16.29 -5.42 -3.73
N SER A 85 15.43 -4.41 -3.81
CA SER A 85 15.80 -3.01 -3.55
C SER A 85 15.99 -2.72 -2.06
N PHE A 86 15.46 -3.58 -1.18
CA PHE A 86 15.55 -3.44 0.27
C PHE A 86 16.11 -4.70 0.92
N PRO A 87 17.38 -5.06 0.65
CA PRO A 87 17.99 -6.30 1.15
C PRO A 87 18.08 -6.35 2.68
N TYR A 88 18.03 -5.20 3.35
CA TYR A 88 18.05 -5.08 4.81
C TYR A 88 16.65 -4.85 5.41
N GLY A 89 15.58 -5.01 4.62
CA GLY A 89 14.20 -4.85 5.11
C GLY A 89 13.87 -5.84 6.23
N CYS A 90 14.39 -7.06 6.15
CA CYS A 90 14.39 -8.06 7.22
C CYS A 90 15.83 -8.44 7.56
N THR A 91 16.02 -9.13 8.69
CA THR A 91 17.34 -9.63 9.09
C THR A 91 17.36 -11.15 9.23
N ASP A 92 18.46 -11.79 8.84
CA ASP A 92 18.78 -13.18 9.21
C ASP A 92 19.59 -13.26 10.51
N GLY A 93 20.04 -12.11 11.03
CA GLY A 93 20.84 -11.99 12.24
C GLY A 93 20.02 -11.55 13.46
N VAL A 94 20.69 -10.87 14.38
CA VAL A 94 20.05 -10.30 15.57
C VAL A 94 19.15 -9.12 15.14
N PRO A 95 17.85 -9.12 15.49
CA PRO A 95 16.95 -8.03 15.16
C PRO A 95 17.31 -6.69 15.82
N ASP A 96 17.38 -5.65 14.99
CA ASP A 96 17.52 -4.26 15.46
C ASP A 96 16.21 -3.69 15.99
N MET A 97 16.30 -2.57 16.70
CA MET A 97 15.14 -1.74 17.04
C MET A 97 15.01 -0.61 16.03
N ILE A 98 13.91 -0.61 15.29
CA ILE A 98 13.66 0.33 14.19
C ILE A 98 12.44 1.22 14.49
N PRO A 99 12.37 2.43 13.91
CA PRO A 99 11.18 3.27 13.99
C PRO A 99 9.93 2.57 13.46
N ARG A 100 8.83 2.54 14.24
CA ARG A 100 7.56 2.02 13.71
C ARG A 100 7.08 2.92 12.57
N ARG A 101 6.83 2.30 11.43
CA ARG A 101 6.29 2.97 10.25
C ARG A 101 4.90 3.55 10.50
N ASN A 102 4.68 4.76 10.01
CA ASN A 102 3.37 5.40 9.99
C ASN A 102 2.57 4.93 8.75
N ARG A 103 1.56 4.07 8.95
CA ARG A 103 0.69 3.58 7.87
C ARG A 103 -0.07 4.71 7.16
N ALA A 104 -0.45 5.77 7.88
CA ALA A 104 -1.14 6.91 7.28
C ALA A 104 -0.23 7.72 6.35
N ALA A 105 1.04 7.89 6.73
CA ALA A 105 2.03 8.53 5.86
C ALA A 105 2.23 7.74 4.56
N MET A 106 2.29 6.40 4.65
CA MET A 106 2.33 5.54 3.47
C MET A 106 1.12 5.72 2.55
N GLU A 107 -0.10 5.72 3.12
CA GLU A 107 -1.33 5.93 2.34
C GLU A 107 -1.30 7.30 1.62
N VAL A 108 -0.82 8.35 2.29
CA VAL A 108 -0.69 9.68 1.70
C VAL A 108 0.33 9.70 0.57
N ALA A 109 1.50 9.06 0.74
CA ALA A 109 2.53 8.99 -0.29
C ALA A 109 2.02 8.26 -1.55
N ILE A 110 1.30 7.14 -1.39
CA ILE A 110 0.67 6.41 -2.50
C ILE A 110 -0.31 7.29 -3.27
N LEU A 111 -1.23 7.96 -2.55
CA LEU A 111 -2.24 8.81 -3.19
C LEU A 111 -1.61 10.01 -3.90
N THR A 112 -0.57 10.59 -3.32
CA THR A 112 0.16 11.72 -3.89
C THR A 112 0.84 11.33 -5.19
N GLU A 113 1.60 10.23 -5.21
CA GLU A 113 2.31 9.80 -6.41
C GLU A 113 1.34 9.33 -7.50
N THR A 114 0.27 8.61 -7.13
CA THR A 114 -0.77 8.20 -8.08
C THR A 114 -1.43 9.42 -8.74
N THR A 115 -1.78 10.43 -7.93
CA THR A 115 -2.35 11.68 -8.43
C THR A 115 -1.39 12.40 -9.38
N LYS A 116 -0.09 12.43 -9.04
CA LYS A 116 0.95 13.02 -9.87
C LYS A 116 1.06 12.32 -11.23
N MET A 117 1.04 10.98 -11.23
CA MET A 117 1.06 10.17 -12.45
C MET A 117 -0.15 10.46 -13.36
N MET A 118 -1.35 10.49 -12.78
CA MET A 118 -2.56 10.82 -13.54
C MET A 118 -2.53 12.21 -14.15
N ARG A 119 -2.03 13.20 -13.39
CA ARG A 119 -1.87 14.57 -13.91
C ARG A 119 -0.85 14.63 -15.04
N SER A 120 0.29 13.96 -14.90
CA SER A 120 1.29 13.92 -15.98
C SER A 120 0.79 13.23 -17.25
N ALA A 121 -0.15 12.29 -17.12
CA ALA A 121 -0.77 11.61 -18.25
C ALA A 121 -2.00 12.35 -18.80
N ASN A 122 -2.39 13.50 -18.22
CA ASN A 122 -3.65 14.20 -18.48
C ASN A 122 -4.94 13.40 -18.19
N LEU A 123 -4.84 12.22 -17.56
CA LEU A 123 -5.97 11.32 -17.26
C LEU A 123 -6.69 11.63 -15.93
N HIS A 124 -6.35 12.75 -15.30
CA HIS A 124 -6.85 13.09 -13.97
C HIS A 124 -8.37 13.31 -13.92
N LYS A 125 -9.03 13.72 -14.99
CA LYS A 125 -10.49 13.90 -14.96
C LYS A 125 -11.23 12.59 -15.12
N GLU A 126 -10.71 11.71 -15.97
CA GLU A 126 -11.30 10.39 -16.24
C GLU A 126 -11.07 9.41 -15.09
N LEU A 127 -9.88 9.42 -14.45
CA LEU A 127 -9.50 8.37 -13.50
C LEU A 127 -9.78 8.68 -12.03
N TYR A 128 -10.02 9.95 -11.67
CA TYR A 128 -10.28 10.33 -10.27
C TYR A 128 -11.51 9.66 -9.64
N PRO A 129 -12.65 9.49 -10.33
CA PRO A 129 -13.79 8.75 -9.79
C PRO A 129 -13.40 7.30 -9.41
N PHE A 130 -12.57 6.65 -10.24
CA PHE A 130 -12.09 5.30 -9.99
C PHE A 130 -11.09 5.22 -8.84
N LEU A 131 -10.32 6.28 -8.55
CA LEU A 131 -9.50 6.33 -7.34
C LEU A 131 -10.34 6.19 -6.06
N GLY A 132 -11.52 6.80 -6.03
CA GLY A 132 -12.43 6.69 -4.88
C GLY A 132 -12.94 5.27 -4.67
N ILE A 133 -13.35 4.61 -5.76
CA ILE A 133 -13.80 3.21 -5.77
C ILE A 133 -12.65 2.27 -5.39
N GLY A 134 -11.50 2.41 -6.06
CA GLY A 134 -10.30 1.63 -5.82
C GLY A 134 -9.81 1.75 -4.38
N ARG A 135 -9.83 2.96 -3.78
CA ARG A 135 -9.47 3.17 -2.38
C ARG A 135 -10.43 2.45 -1.42
N LYS A 136 -11.74 2.48 -1.68
CA LYS A 136 -12.73 1.76 -0.84
C LYS A 136 -12.51 0.26 -0.93
N TYR A 137 -12.36 -0.25 -2.15
CA TYR A 137 -12.05 -1.65 -2.41
C TYR A 137 -10.77 -2.10 -1.72
N ALA A 138 -9.65 -1.40 -1.96
CA ALA A 138 -8.35 -1.70 -1.35
C ALA A 138 -8.39 -1.67 0.18
N LYS A 139 -9.11 -0.71 0.79
CA LYS A 139 -9.31 -0.66 2.25
C LYS A 139 -10.10 -1.85 2.78
N CYS A 140 -11.12 -2.30 2.04
CA CYS A 140 -11.87 -3.51 2.39
C CYS A 140 -10.95 -4.74 2.35
N VAL A 141 -10.22 -4.93 1.24
CA VAL A 141 -9.29 -6.06 1.06
C VAL A 141 -8.23 -6.04 2.15
N GLN A 142 -7.62 -4.88 2.41
CA GLN A 142 -6.62 -4.71 3.47
C GLN A 142 -7.18 -5.12 4.83
N LYS A 143 -8.37 -4.65 5.21
CA LYS A 143 -9.01 -5.04 6.49
C LYS A 143 -9.30 -6.53 6.57
N CYS A 144 -9.71 -7.15 5.46
CA CYS A 144 -9.96 -8.58 5.40
C CYS A 144 -8.64 -9.37 5.55
N VAL A 145 -7.59 -9.01 4.83
CA VAL A 145 -6.27 -9.62 4.92
C VAL A 145 -5.70 -9.45 6.33
N ASP A 146 -5.78 -8.23 6.89
CA ASP A 146 -5.41 -7.94 8.28
C ASP A 146 -6.21 -8.80 9.27
N ARG A 147 -7.44 -9.21 8.96
CA ARG A 147 -8.20 -10.15 9.80
C ARG A 147 -7.72 -11.59 9.63
N LEU A 148 -7.58 -12.08 8.41
CA LEU A 148 -7.23 -13.48 8.12
C LEU A 148 -5.79 -13.83 8.51
N THR A 149 -4.87 -12.89 8.36
CA THR A 149 -3.45 -13.05 8.70
C THR A 149 -3.17 -12.75 10.18
N ASN A 150 -4.23 -12.56 10.99
CA ASN A 150 -4.16 -12.04 12.35
C ASN A 150 -3.43 -10.69 12.46
N ASN A 151 -3.40 -9.92 11.37
CA ASN A 151 -2.55 -8.76 11.11
C ASN A 151 -1.12 -9.21 11.31
N CYS A 152 -0.42 -9.75 10.32
CA CYS A 152 0.96 -10.24 10.51
C CYS A 152 1.85 -9.41 11.47
N THR A 153 1.64 -8.10 11.56
CA THR A 153 2.31 -7.14 12.46
C THR A 153 1.71 -6.95 13.88
N ARG A 154 0.63 -7.63 14.30
CA ARG A 154 0.04 -7.56 15.65
C ARG A 154 0.42 -8.75 16.55
N PRO A 155 0.41 -10.02 16.10
CA PRO A 155 0.96 -11.13 16.87
C PRO A 155 2.49 -11.05 16.83
N ILE A 156 3.06 -10.71 15.68
CA ILE A 156 4.50 -10.51 15.50
C ILE A 156 4.81 -9.04 15.80
N LYS A 157 5.53 -8.79 16.90
CA LYS A 157 5.89 -7.45 17.39
C LYS A 157 7.04 -6.83 16.58
N CYS A 158 7.05 -7.04 15.26
CA CYS A 158 8.11 -6.59 14.39
C CYS A 158 7.62 -5.71 13.23
N ALA A 159 8.54 -5.00 12.59
CA ALA A 159 8.32 -4.31 11.31
C ALA A 159 9.52 -4.53 10.38
N LEU A 160 9.34 -4.27 9.09
CA LEU A 160 10.44 -4.23 8.13
C LEU A 160 11.17 -2.89 8.20
N ASP A 161 12.49 -2.91 8.11
CA ASP A 161 13.33 -1.73 8.02
C ASP A 161 13.31 -1.18 6.59
N LEU A 162 12.29 -0.39 6.29
CA LEU A 162 12.06 0.19 4.98
C LEU A 162 12.31 1.70 5.03
N PRO A 163 12.76 2.31 3.92
CA PRO A 163 12.99 3.76 3.86
C PRO A 163 11.67 4.55 4.05
N PRO A 164 11.76 5.89 4.18
CA PRO A 164 10.60 6.77 4.23
C PRO A 164 9.58 6.52 3.11
N ALA A 165 8.33 6.95 3.32
CA ALA A 165 7.21 6.62 2.44
C ALA A 165 7.44 7.08 0.99
N GLU A 166 7.97 8.27 0.81
CA GLU A 166 8.24 8.87 -0.49
C GLU A 166 9.31 8.09 -1.26
N GLU A 167 10.38 7.69 -0.58
CA GLU A 167 11.47 6.91 -1.17
C GLU A 167 11.03 5.48 -1.51
N PHE A 168 10.27 4.84 -0.61
CA PHE A 168 9.68 3.54 -0.87
C PHE A 168 8.77 3.56 -2.11
N ILE A 169 7.88 4.55 -2.21
CA ILE A 169 6.94 4.68 -3.33
C ILE A 169 7.65 5.03 -4.65
N SER A 170 8.67 5.89 -4.59
CA SER A 170 9.52 6.17 -5.74
C SER A 170 10.20 4.89 -6.27
N THR A 171 10.73 4.08 -5.35
CA THR A 171 11.37 2.79 -5.70
C THR A 171 10.36 1.80 -6.26
N ALA A 172 9.18 1.67 -5.66
CA ALA A 172 8.11 0.82 -6.16
C ALA A 172 7.69 1.20 -7.59
N LYS A 173 7.57 2.51 -7.87
CA LYS A 173 7.30 3.02 -9.21
C LYS A 173 8.42 2.67 -10.19
N GLN A 174 9.68 2.82 -9.79
CA GLN A 174 10.81 2.47 -10.64
C GLN A 174 10.82 0.97 -10.98
N CYS A 175 10.56 0.11 -10.00
CA CYS A 175 10.40 -1.33 -10.23
C CYS A 175 9.25 -1.64 -11.19
N ALA A 176 8.12 -0.95 -11.08
CA ALA A 176 6.99 -1.13 -11.97
C ALA A 176 7.27 -0.66 -13.42
N ILE A 177 8.09 0.38 -13.60
CA ILE A 177 8.58 0.82 -14.91
C ILE A 177 9.55 -0.22 -15.50
N THR A 178 10.55 -0.64 -14.72
CA THR A 178 11.56 -1.60 -15.16
C THR A 178 10.93 -2.92 -15.61
N ASN A 179 9.92 -3.41 -14.87
CA ASN A 179 9.24 -4.67 -15.17
C ASN A 179 8.02 -4.51 -16.10
N GLN A 180 7.94 -3.40 -16.84
CA GLN A 180 6.91 -3.13 -17.86
C GLN A 180 5.46 -3.06 -17.35
N PHE A 181 5.21 -3.14 -16.05
CA PHE A 181 3.86 -3.01 -15.49
C PHE A 181 3.23 -1.64 -15.80
N LEU A 182 4.05 -0.59 -15.86
CA LEU A 182 3.63 0.76 -16.26
C LEU A 182 3.94 1.08 -17.74
N ALA A 183 4.23 0.07 -18.57
CA ALA A 183 4.40 0.29 -19.99
C ALA A 183 3.06 0.73 -20.63
N PRO A 184 3.07 1.66 -21.61
CA PRO A 184 1.85 2.12 -22.25
C PRO A 184 0.97 1.01 -22.82
N SER A 185 1.56 -0.05 -23.38
CA SER A 185 0.84 -1.20 -23.92
C SER A 185 0.09 -1.99 -22.84
N VAL A 186 0.72 -2.25 -21.69
CA VAL A 186 0.11 -2.94 -20.55
C VAL A 186 -1.01 -2.10 -19.95
N LEU A 187 -0.79 -0.80 -19.82
CA LEU A 187 -1.82 0.13 -19.32
C LEU A 187 -3.01 0.23 -20.28
N ALA A 188 -2.77 0.23 -21.59
CA ALA A 188 -3.83 0.21 -22.60
C ALA A 188 -4.65 -1.08 -22.51
N GLU A 189 -4.00 -2.25 -22.44
CA GLU A 189 -4.68 -3.55 -22.30
C GLU A 189 -5.52 -3.61 -21.02
N LEU A 190 -4.99 -3.14 -19.89
CA LEU A 190 -5.73 -3.06 -18.63
C LEU A 190 -6.96 -2.16 -18.73
N CYS A 191 -6.81 -1.02 -19.40
CA CYS A 191 -7.90 -0.06 -19.60
C CYS A 191 -9.00 -0.64 -20.49
N GLU A 192 -8.64 -1.20 -21.64
CA GLU A 192 -9.57 -1.85 -22.56
C GLU A 192 -10.32 -2.99 -21.87
N CYS A 193 -9.60 -3.86 -21.16
CA CYS A 193 -10.21 -4.96 -20.41
C CYS A 193 -11.18 -4.46 -19.33
N ALA A 194 -10.84 -3.38 -18.63
CA ALA A 194 -11.71 -2.80 -17.62
C ALA A 194 -12.98 -2.18 -18.22
N VAL A 195 -12.87 -1.52 -19.37
CA VAL A 195 -14.01 -0.98 -20.12
C VAL A 195 -14.91 -2.12 -20.61
N ASP A 196 -14.34 -3.21 -21.13
CA ASP A 196 -15.07 -4.40 -21.55
C ASP A 196 -15.76 -5.13 -20.39
N ALA A 197 -15.19 -5.02 -19.19
CA ALA A 197 -15.82 -5.46 -17.95
C ALA A 197 -16.94 -4.53 -17.48
N GLY A 198 -17.23 -3.42 -18.17
CA GLY A 198 -18.32 -2.51 -17.87
C GLY A 198 -17.95 -1.34 -16.97
N LEU A 199 -16.66 -1.09 -16.75
CA LEU A 199 -16.19 0.14 -16.10
C LEU A 199 -16.42 1.33 -17.05
N LYS A 200 -17.23 2.32 -16.64
CA LYS A 200 -17.60 3.50 -17.44
C LYS A 200 -17.36 4.79 -16.68
#